data_AF-A0A7K0PJ15-F1
#
_entry.id   AF-A0A7K0PJ15-F1
#
_cell.length_a   1.000
_cell.length_b   1.000
_cell.length_c   1.000
_cell.angle_alpha   90.00
_cell.angle_beta   90.00
_cell.angle_gamma   90.00
#
_symmetry.space_group_name_H-M   'P 1'
#
loop_
_entity.id
_entity.type
_entity.pdbx_description
1 polymer ?
#
loop_
_entity_poly.entity_id
_entity_poly.type
_entity_poly.pdbx_seq_one_letter_code
_entity_poly.pdbx_strand_id
1 'polypeptide(L)'
;MSGRAFLGGRVRLFAGDMLAILPSLPENSEDRIGSRHPTIKPLDLMQYLVRLVTPPGGLVLDPFAGTGTTGEAAIREGMRAILIEMEAESQANIARRMDLAAAGPAERKRVIAQARKKAGPHAPLFDAAPSIEAAE
;
A
#
# COMPACT_ATOMS: atom_id res chain seq x y z
N MET A 1 -11.42 -26.89 0.65
CA MET A 1 -11.25 -27.27 -0.76
C MET A 1 -12.62 -27.23 -1.42
N SER A 2 -12.94 -26.20 -2.18
CA SER A 2 -14.18 -26.12 -2.97
C SER A 2 -13.79 -25.94 -4.43
N GLY A 3 -14.25 -26.87 -5.28
CA GLY A 3 -13.78 -27.07 -6.64
C GLY A 3 -14.07 -25.91 -7.58
N ARG A 4 -13.17 -25.71 -8.55
CA ARG A 4 -13.36 -24.79 -9.68
C ARG A 4 -14.25 -25.47 -10.73
N ALA A 5 -15.47 -24.98 -10.91
CA ALA A 5 -16.32 -25.36 -12.04
C ALA A 5 -15.97 -24.49 -13.26
N PHE A 6 -15.31 -25.07 -14.25
CA PHE A 6 -15.18 -24.51 -15.59
C PHE A 6 -16.47 -24.83 -16.36
N LEU A 7 -17.40 -23.88 -16.45
CA LEU A 7 -18.57 -24.00 -17.33
C LEU A 7 -18.53 -22.89 -18.39
N GLY A 8 -18.22 -23.27 -19.62
CA GLY A 8 -18.51 -22.48 -20.83
C GLY A 8 -17.74 -21.17 -21.01
N GLY A 9 -16.45 -21.24 -21.35
CA GLY A 9 -15.70 -20.22 -22.10
C GLY A 9 -15.53 -18.81 -21.50
N ARG A 10 -16.17 -18.50 -20.37
CA ARG A 10 -16.04 -17.21 -19.67
C ARG A 10 -15.31 -17.43 -18.36
N VAL A 11 -14.13 -16.83 -18.23
CA VAL A 11 -13.44 -16.70 -16.94
C VAL A 11 -14.30 -15.78 -16.08
N ARG A 12 -14.92 -16.33 -15.02
CA ARG A 12 -15.53 -15.50 -13.99
C ARG A 12 -14.41 -14.87 -13.18
N LEU A 13 -14.31 -13.54 -13.25
CA LEU A 13 -13.44 -12.77 -12.38
C LEU A 13 -14.07 -12.73 -10.99
N PHE A 14 -13.31 -13.17 -9.99
CA PHE A 14 -13.65 -13.03 -8.58
C PHE A 14 -12.82 -11.90 -7.95
N ALA A 15 -13.35 -11.32 -6.87
CA ALA A 15 -12.61 -10.38 -6.06
C ALA A 15 -11.30 -11.05 -5.61
N GLY A 16 -10.18 -10.55 -6.12
CA GLY A 16 -8.85 -11.10 -5.85
C GLY A 16 -8.19 -11.89 -6.97
N ASP A 17 -8.79 -12.01 -8.15
CA ASP A 17 -8.10 -12.54 -9.33
C ASP A 17 -7.08 -11.55 -9.89
N MET A 18 -5.99 -12.05 -10.47
CA MET A 18 -4.90 -11.21 -11.02
C MET A 18 -5.40 -10.19 -12.06
N LEU A 19 -6.41 -10.54 -12.86
CA LEU A 19 -7.02 -9.60 -13.81
C LEU A 19 -7.75 -8.43 -13.13
N ALA A 20 -8.28 -8.60 -11.92
CA ALA A 20 -8.91 -7.52 -11.16
C ALA A 20 -7.90 -6.51 -10.60
N ILE A 21 -6.61 -6.85 -10.59
CA ILE A 21 -5.51 -6.04 -10.06
C ILE A 21 -4.86 -5.17 -11.15
N LEU A 22 -5.06 -5.50 -12.43
CA LEU A 22 -4.47 -4.76 -13.57
C LEU A 22 -4.68 -3.23 -13.51
N PRO A 23 -5.87 -2.70 -13.11
CA PRO A 23 -6.08 -1.25 -12.98
C PRO A 23 -5.28 -0.59 -11.83
N SER A 24 -4.68 -1.37 -10.94
CA SER A 24 -3.92 -0.92 -9.76
C SER A 24 -2.40 -0.98 -9.94
N LEU A 25 -1.92 -1.45 -11.10
CA LEU A 25 -0.51 -1.39 -11.49
C LEU A 25 0.00 0.07 -11.47
N PRO A 26 1.33 0.34 -11.49
CA PRO A 26 2.01 1.44 -10.78
C PRO A 26 1.67 2.90 -11.19
N GLU A 27 0.60 3.12 -11.93
CA GLU A 27 0.05 4.42 -12.28
C GLU A 27 -0.83 5.05 -11.16
N ASN A 28 -1.20 4.31 -10.10
CA ASN A 28 -2.10 4.85 -9.08
C ASN A 28 -1.41 5.70 -7.99
N SER A 29 -1.70 7.00 -8.03
CA SER A 29 -1.16 8.04 -7.14
C SER A 29 -1.61 7.94 -5.66
N GLU A 30 -2.68 7.22 -5.36
CA GLU A 30 -3.27 7.18 -4.00
C GLU A 30 -2.47 6.33 -3.02
N ASP A 31 -1.65 5.40 -3.52
CA ASP A 31 -0.77 4.58 -2.70
C ASP A 31 0.42 5.36 -2.14
N ARG A 32 0.66 6.58 -2.63
CA ARG A 32 1.76 7.39 -2.14
C ARG A 32 1.53 7.90 -0.73
N ILE A 33 0.29 8.14 -0.30
CA ILE A 33 -0.05 8.72 1.04
C ILE A 33 0.85 9.92 1.41
N GLY A 34 1.24 10.73 0.41
CA GLY A 34 2.15 11.87 0.59
C GLY A 34 3.65 11.53 0.73
N SER A 35 4.05 10.25 0.63
CA SER A 35 5.44 9.82 0.55
C SER A 35 6.06 10.17 -0.81
N ARG A 36 7.30 10.67 -0.75
CA ARG A 36 8.12 11.01 -1.93
C ARG A 36 8.83 9.80 -2.53
N HIS A 37 8.67 8.61 -1.95
CA HIS A 37 9.40 7.43 -2.41
C HIS A 37 9.07 7.13 -3.89
N PRO A 38 10.08 6.93 -4.75
CA PRO A 38 9.87 6.80 -6.20
C PRO A 38 9.17 5.49 -6.57
N THR A 39 9.39 4.42 -5.81
CA THR A 39 8.98 3.04 -6.14
C THR A 39 8.03 2.45 -5.09
N ILE A 40 6.87 3.09 -4.91
CA ILE A 40 5.85 2.57 -3.98
C ILE A 40 5.16 1.38 -4.64
N LYS A 41 5.20 0.23 -3.97
CA LYS A 41 4.51 -0.99 -4.40
C LYS A 41 2.99 -0.75 -4.35
N PRO A 42 2.21 -1.13 -5.37
CA PRO A 42 0.77 -0.97 -5.32
C PRO A 42 0.11 -1.85 -4.26
N LEU A 43 -0.85 -1.29 -3.52
CA LEU A 43 -1.42 -1.96 -2.35
C LEU A 43 -2.29 -3.17 -2.71
N ASP A 44 -3.05 -3.09 -3.80
CA ASP A 44 -3.91 -4.20 -4.25
C ASP A 44 -3.08 -5.39 -4.74
N LEU A 45 -1.94 -5.12 -5.40
CA LEU A 45 -0.97 -6.16 -5.74
C LEU A 45 -0.41 -6.82 -4.48
N MET A 46 -0.03 -6.04 -3.48
CA MET A 46 0.52 -6.59 -2.24
C MET A 46 -0.53 -7.40 -1.45
N GLN A 47 -1.78 -6.95 -1.39
CA GLN A 47 -2.89 -7.72 -0.78
C GLN A 47 -3.07 -9.08 -1.46
N TYR A 48 -3.03 -9.11 -2.79
CA TYR A 48 -3.09 -10.36 -3.55
C TYR A 48 -1.93 -11.29 -3.24
N LEU A 49 -0.69 -10.79 -3.30
CA LEU A 49 0.51 -11.60 -3.05
C LEU A 49 0.49 -12.17 -1.63
N VAL A 50 0.15 -11.34 -0.64
CA VAL A 50 0.06 -11.74 0.76
C VAL A 50 -0.98 -12.84 0.95
N ARG A 51 -2.20 -12.68 0.40
CA ARG A 51 -3.23 -13.74 0.44
C ARG A 51 -2.83 -15.02 -0.28
N LEU A 52 -2.06 -14.92 -1.36
CA LEU A 52 -1.64 -16.07 -2.14
C LEU A 52 -0.60 -16.92 -1.41
N VAL A 53 0.36 -16.28 -0.75
CA VAL A 53 1.56 -16.97 -0.24
C VAL A 53 1.57 -17.18 1.27
N THR A 54 0.67 -16.53 2.01
CA THR A 54 0.66 -16.56 3.47
C THR A 54 -0.64 -17.20 3.98
N PRO A 55 -0.57 -18.18 4.91
CA PRO A 55 -1.77 -18.77 5.48
C PRO A 55 -2.56 -17.75 6.32
N PRO A 56 -3.87 -17.95 6.54
CA PRO A 56 -4.66 -17.08 7.42
C PRO A 56 -4.04 -16.94 8.82
N GLY A 57 -3.92 -15.70 9.32
CA GLY A 57 -3.24 -15.40 10.59
C GLY A 57 -1.71 -15.61 10.57
N GLY A 58 -1.14 -15.92 9.41
CA GLY A 58 0.28 -16.13 9.19
C GLY A 58 1.13 -14.88 9.40
N LEU A 59 2.44 -15.03 9.14
CA LEU A 59 3.44 -13.98 9.33
C LEU A 59 4.16 -13.70 8.02
N VAL A 60 4.14 -12.44 7.58
CA VAL A 60 4.87 -11.92 6.42
C VAL A 60 6.17 -11.27 6.90
N LEU A 61 7.27 -11.51 6.20
CA LEU A 61 8.54 -10.80 6.41
C LEU A 61 8.86 -9.97 5.18
N ASP A 62 9.08 -8.67 5.36
CA ASP A 62 9.61 -7.78 4.32
C ASP A 62 10.91 -7.12 4.82
N PRO A 63 12.08 -7.57 4.34
CA PRO A 63 13.35 -7.02 4.76
C PRO A 63 13.67 -5.64 4.12
N PHE A 64 12.88 -5.20 3.13
CA PHE A 64 13.06 -3.95 2.40
C PHE A 64 11.72 -3.23 2.26
N ALA A 65 11.16 -2.87 3.42
CA ALA A 65 9.77 -2.46 3.54
C ALA A 65 9.44 -1.15 2.82
N GLY A 66 10.43 -0.27 2.60
CA GLY A 66 10.23 1.05 2.01
C GLY A 66 9.16 1.82 2.78
N THR A 67 8.06 2.18 2.12
CA THR A 67 6.93 2.89 2.76
C THR A 67 5.94 1.98 3.50
N GLY A 68 6.19 0.68 3.58
CA GLY A 68 5.40 -0.27 4.37
C GLY A 68 4.14 -0.81 3.70
N THR A 69 4.02 -0.76 2.37
CA THR A 69 2.83 -1.28 1.64
C THR A 69 2.55 -2.74 2.01
N THR A 70 3.60 -3.56 2.15
CA THR A 70 3.48 -4.98 2.52
C THR A 70 2.82 -5.19 3.87
N GLY A 71 3.14 -4.36 4.87
CA GLY A 71 2.51 -4.43 6.19
C GLY A 71 1.05 -4.00 6.17
N GLU A 72 0.70 -2.96 5.41
CA GLU A 72 -0.70 -2.54 5.25
C GLU A 72 -1.53 -3.64 4.57
N ALA A 73 -0.97 -4.29 3.55
CA ALA A 73 -1.59 -5.44 2.91
C ALA A 73 -1.82 -6.60 3.90
N ALA A 74 -0.81 -6.93 4.71
CA ALA A 74 -0.93 -7.97 5.73
C ALA A 74 -2.02 -7.66 6.75
N ILE A 75 -2.07 -6.44 7.29
CA ILE A 75 -3.12 -6.01 8.24
C ILE A 75 -4.50 -6.17 7.63
N ARG A 76 -4.70 -5.72 6.39
CA ARG A 76 -6.00 -5.78 5.70
C ARG A 76 -6.47 -7.20 5.40
N GLU A 77 -5.54 -8.11 5.13
CA GLU A 77 -5.84 -9.52 4.88
C GLU A 77 -5.84 -10.36 6.18
N GLY A 78 -5.74 -9.74 7.35
CA GLY A 78 -5.83 -10.42 8.66
C GLY A 78 -4.58 -11.21 9.04
N MET A 79 -3.41 -10.79 8.57
CA MET A 79 -2.11 -11.42 8.82
C MET A 79 -1.20 -10.48 9.61
N ARG A 80 -0.12 -11.04 10.16
CA ARG A 80 0.93 -10.31 10.86
C ARG A 80 2.09 -10.00 9.91
N ALA A 81 2.84 -8.94 10.17
CA ALA A 81 4.02 -8.61 9.40
C ALA A 81 5.20 -8.18 10.29
N ILE A 82 6.41 -8.53 9.86
CA ILE A 82 7.67 -7.94 10.32
C ILE A 82 8.23 -7.15 9.14
N LEU A 83 8.46 -5.85 9.36
CA LEU A 83 9.01 -4.94 8.37
C LEU A 83 10.38 -4.47 8.85
N ILE A 84 11.38 -4.56 7.97
CA ILE A 84 12.72 -4.02 8.21
C ILE A 84 12.96 -2.92 7.20
N GLU A 85 13.46 -1.79 7.69
CA GLU A 85 13.80 -0.63 6.89
C GLU A 85 14.94 0.12 7.57
N MET A 86 15.89 0.61 6.78
CA MET A 86 17.10 1.27 7.28
C MET A 86 16.88 2.78 7.43
N GLU A 87 16.16 3.40 6.49
CA GLU A 87 16.01 4.85 6.44
C GLU A 87 14.98 5.36 7.44
N ALA A 88 15.38 6.31 8.30
CA ALA A 88 14.53 6.85 9.35
C ALA A 88 13.24 7.52 8.81
N GLU A 89 13.33 8.21 7.67
CA GLU A 89 12.16 8.79 7.00
C GLU A 89 11.16 7.70 6.58
N SER A 90 11.66 6.59 6.01
CA SER A 90 10.83 5.46 5.60
C SER A 90 10.23 4.74 6.81
N GLN A 91 10.95 4.60 7.92
CA GLN A 91 10.41 4.08 9.18
C GLN A 91 9.25 4.93 9.71
N ALA A 92 9.37 6.26 9.68
CA ALA A 92 8.26 7.16 10.07
C ALA A 92 7.04 7.02 9.15
N ASN A 93 7.27 6.86 7.84
CA ASN A 93 6.22 6.57 6.87
C ASN A 93 5.53 5.24 7.15
N ILE A 94 6.29 4.19 7.51
CA ILE A 94 5.77 2.88 7.90
C ILE A 94 4.86 3.02 9.12
N ALA A 95 5.34 3.65 10.21
CA ALA A 95 4.57 3.81 11.44
C ALA A 95 3.22 4.50 11.18
N ARG A 96 3.25 5.64 10.47
CA ARG A 96 2.05 6.37 10.05
C ARG A 96 1.10 5.50 9.21
N ARG A 97 1.64 4.72 8.27
CA ARG A 97 0.84 3.82 7.42
C ARG A 97 0.18 2.72 8.26
N MET A 98 0.88 2.14 9.24
CA MET A 98 0.35 1.09 10.11
C MET A 98 -0.78 1.63 11.00
N ASP A 99 -0.62 2.83 11.57
CA ASP A 99 -1.67 3.48 12.37
C ASP A 99 -2.95 3.69 11.56
N LEU A 100 -2.81 4.19 10.32
CA LEU A 100 -3.95 4.38 9.41
C LEU A 100 -4.59 3.06 8.98
N ALA A 101 -3.80 2.01 8.78
CA ALA A 101 -4.29 0.69 8.43
C ALA A 101 -5.12 0.09 9.59
N ALA A 102 -4.62 0.22 10.82
CA ALA A 102 -5.29 -0.27 12.04
C ALA A 102 -6.56 0.54 12.39
N ALA A 103 -6.57 1.86 12.15
CA ALA A 103 -7.73 2.72 12.39
C ALA A 103 -8.89 2.48 11.40
N GLY A 104 -8.63 1.78 10.29
CA GLY A 104 -9.63 1.36 9.32
C GLY A 104 -9.97 2.40 8.23
N PRO A 105 -10.84 2.03 7.27
CA PRO A 105 -11.01 2.77 6.01
C PRO A 105 -11.57 4.19 6.16
N ALA A 106 -12.43 4.41 7.17
CA ALA A 106 -13.05 5.71 7.40
C ALA A 106 -12.02 6.76 7.83
N GLU A 107 -11.11 6.38 8.72
CA GLU A 107 -10.06 7.28 9.22
C GLU A 107 -9.03 7.57 8.13
N ARG A 108 -8.63 6.55 7.34
CA ARG A 108 -7.76 6.75 6.18
C ARG A 108 -8.33 7.77 5.19
N LYS A 109 -9.62 7.68 4.86
CA LYS A 109 -10.29 8.66 3.96
C LYS A 109 -10.26 10.08 4.53
N ARG A 110 -10.47 10.24 5.84
CA ARG A 110 -10.41 11.55 6.52
C ARG A 110 -9.02 12.16 6.44
N VAL A 111 -7.98 11.39 6.76
CA VAL A 111 -6.59 11.88 6.75
C VAL A 111 -6.14 12.26 5.33
N ILE A 112 -6.51 11.48 4.31
CA ILE A 112 -6.25 11.83 2.91
C ILE A 112 -6.96 13.13 2.51
N ALA A 113 -8.24 13.28 2.88
CA ALA A 113 -9.01 14.49 2.58
C ALA A 113 -8.41 15.74 3.26
N GLN A 114 -7.98 15.61 4.52
CA GLN A 114 -7.30 16.69 5.25
C GLN A 114 -5.95 17.05 4.61
N ALA A 115 -5.15 16.05 4.21
CA ALA A 115 -3.88 16.28 3.52
C ALA A 115 -4.08 17.01 2.17
N ARG A 116 -5.08 16.61 1.37
CA ARG A 116 -5.45 17.30 0.12
C ARG A 116 -5.90 18.74 0.38
N LYS A 117 -6.71 18.99 1.41
CA LYS A 117 -7.16 20.33 1.78
C LYS A 117 -6.00 21.25 2.18
N LYS A 118 -4.98 20.69 2.85
CA LYS A 118 -3.77 21.42 3.27
C LYS A 118 -2.83 21.75 2.09
N ALA A 119 -2.79 20.90 1.07
CA ALA A 119 -1.93 21.08 -0.10
C ALA A 119 -2.45 22.16 -1.09
N GLY A 120 -3.73 22.55 -1.01
CA GLY A 120 -4.33 23.56 -1.88
C GLY A 120 -4.63 23.06 -3.31
N PRO A 121 -5.40 23.82 -4.11
CA PRO A 121 -5.88 23.39 -5.44
C PRO A 121 -4.79 23.34 -6.53
N HIS A 122 -3.62 23.94 -6.29
CA HIS A 122 -2.47 23.94 -7.20
C HIS A 122 -1.22 23.35 -6.56
N ALA A 123 -1.39 22.29 -5.75
CA ALA A 123 -0.26 21.48 -5.34
C ALA A 123 0.40 20.93 -6.61
N PRO A 124 1.69 21.19 -6.83
CA PRO A 124 2.32 20.86 -8.09
C PRO A 124 2.37 19.36 -8.27
N LEU A 125 2.04 18.93 -9.49
CA LEU A 125 1.98 17.52 -9.88
C LEU A 125 3.33 16.83 -9.64
N PHE A 126 4.43 17.60 -9.67
CA PHE A 126 5.80 17.16 -9.42
C PHE A 126 6.73 18.24 -8.81
N ASP A 127 6.33 19.20 -7.96
CA ASP A 127 7.35 20.20 -7.55
C ASP A 127 8.25 19.74 -6.41
N ALA A 128 9.52 19.77 -6.81
CA ALA A 128 10.64 20.47 -6.20
C ALA A 128 10.92 20.14 -4.72
N ALA A 129 12.00 19.40 -4.54
CA ALA A 129 12.71 19.33 -3.28
C ALA A 129 12.86 20.74 -2.68
N PRO A 130 12.65 20.92 -1.35
CA PRO A 130 13.36 21.98 -0.67
C PRO A 130 14.85 21.70 -0.90
N SER A 131 15.54 22.65 -1.51
CA SER A 131 16.99 22.69 -1.60
C SER A 131 17.57 22.32 -0.24
N ILE A 132 18.43 21.30 -0.23
CA ILE A 132 19.20 20.88 0.92
C ILE A 132 20.12 22.05 1.30
N GLU A 133 19.82 22.75 2.39
CA GLU A 133 20.89 23.30 3.21
C GLU A 133 21.45 22.12 4.00
N ALA A 134 22.65 21.70 3.60
CA ALA A 134 23.44 20.74 4.33
C ALA A 134 23.80 21.38 5.68
N ALA A 135 23.24 20.85 6.76
CA ALA A 135 23.75 21.09 8.10
C ALA A 135 24.92 20.11 8.33
N GLU A 136 26.08 20.70 8.61
CA GLU A 136 27.36 20.09 8.97
C GLU A 136 27.27 19.06 10.11
#